data_AF-A0A7J8JHH2-F1
#
_entry.id   AF-A0A7J8JHH2-F1
#
_cell.length_a   1.000
_cell.length_b   1.000
_cell.length_c   1.000
_cell.angle_alpha   90.00
_cell.angle_beta   90.00
_cell.angle_gamma   90.00
#
_symmetry.space_group_name_H-M   'P 1'
#
loop_
_entity.id
_entity.type
_entity.pdbx_description
1 polymer ?
#
loop_
_entity_poly.entity_id
_entity_poly.type
_entity_poly.pdbx_seq_one_letter_code
_entity_poly.pdbx_strand_id
1 'polypeptide(L)'
;MKTVKQPVYVVDVSKGIINAIKEPDARGKTFAFVGPNRYLLYDLVQYAFAVAHRPFLPYPLPHFAFQLIARLFEITPFEPWTTRDKVERVHITDLTLPHLPGLEDLGIQATPLEMKAIEVLRRHRTYRWLASEVEDVKPAKTVNI
;
A
#
# COMPACT_ATOMS: atom_id res chain seq x y z
N MET A 1 0.11 -10.64 -13.02
CA MET A 1 -0.39 -9.25 -12.91
C MET A 1 0.78 -8.31 -13.09
N LYS A 2 0.66 -7.28 -13.94
CA LYS A 2 1.75 -6.32 -14.23
C LYS A 2 1.66 -5.02 -13.41
N THR A 3 0.79 -5.00 -12.39
CA THR A 3 0.50 -3.80 -11.61
C THR A 3 1.61 -3.55 -10.59
N VAL A 4 2.10 -2.31 -10.56
CA VAL A 4 3.10 -1.83 -9.59
C VAL A 4 2.44 -0.84 -8.63
N LYS A 5 2.77 -0.96 -7.34
CA LYS A 5 2.26 -0.10 -6.28
C LYS A 5 3.41 0.50 -5.47
N GLN A 6 3.23 1.74 -5.04
CA GLN A 6 4.19 2.51 -4.25
C GLN A 6 3.47 3.06 -3.00
N PRO A 7 3.27 2.21 -1.97
CA PRO A 7 2.50 2.58 -0.80
C PRO A 7 3.22 3.63 0.05
N VAL A 8 2.47 4.58 0.58
CA VAL A 8 2.98 5.67 1.45
C VAL A 8 2.52 5.44 2.89
N TYR A 9 3.39 5.71 3.86
CA TYR A 9 3.02 5.64 5.27
C TYR A 9 2.23 6.89 5.70
N VAL A 10 1.15 6.67 6.44
CA VAL A 10 0.17 7.72 6.80
C VAL A 10 0.78 8.79 7.71
N VAL A 11 1.73 8.43 8.58
CA VAL A 11 2.37 9.41 9.48
C VAL A 11 3.29 10.37 8.70
N ASP A 12 3.90 9.91 7.61
CA ASP A 12 4.74 10.77 6.78
C ASP A 12 3.87 11.74 5.97
N VAL A 13 2.71 11.27 5.50
CA VAL A 13 1.70 12.12 4.85
C VAL A 13 1.18 13.18 5.81
N SER A 14 0.84 12.81 7.06
CA SER A 14 0.31 13.78 8.03
C SER A 14 1.34 14.83 8.43
N LYS A 15 2.61 14.43 8.65
CA LYS A 15 3.72 15.37 8.83
C LYS A 15 3.91 16.26 7.60
N GLY A 16 3.77 15.70 6.41
CA GLY A 16 3.87 16.43 5.15
C GLY A 16 2.82 17.53 5.05
N ILE A 17 1.57 17.22 5.37
CA ILE A 17 0.49 18.21 5.41
C ILE A 17 0.81 19.33 6.42
N ILE A 18 1.29 18.98 7.62
CA ILE A 18 1.64 19.97 8.65
C ILE A 18 2.77 20.89 8.18
N ASN A 19 3.81 20.33 7.56
CA ASN A 19 4.94 21.11 7.05
C ASN A 19 4.54 21.97 5.86
N ALA A 20 3.71 21.45 4.96
CA ALA A 20 3.18 22.21 3.83
C ALA A 20 2.34 23.43 4.27
N ILE A 21 1.66 23.35 5.42
CA ILE A 21 0.94 24.50 6.00
C ILE A 21 1.92 25.58 6.52
N LYS A 22 3.07 25.18 7.05
CA LYS A 22 4.08 26.09 7.61
C LYS A 22 4.94 26.74 6.52
N GLU A 23 5.15 26.05 5.42
CA GLU A 23 5.99 26.49 4.31
C GLU A 23 5.25 27.53 3.44
N PRO A 24 5.72 28.79 3.36
CA PRO A 24 5.09 29.80 2.50
C PRO A 24 5.19 29.44 1.01
N ASP A 25 6.25 28.72 0.64
CA ASP A 25 6.56 28.32 -0.74
C ASP A 25 5.69 27.16 -1.25
N ALA A 26 4.90 26.50 -0.39
CA ALA A 26 4.01 25.42 -0.78
C ALA A 26 2.72 25.90 -1.46
N ARG A 27 2.43 27.20 -1.42
CA ARG A 27 1.20 27.78 -1.98
C ARG A 27 1.13 27.60 -3.51
N GLY A 28 0.03 27.01 -3.97
CA GLY A 28 -0.21 26.79 -5.41
C GLY A 28 0.59 25.64 -6.03
N LYS A 29 1.38 24.90 -5.23
CA LYS A 29 2.11 23.72 -5.70
C LYS A 29 1.27 22.45 -5.54
N THR A 30 1.46 21.52 -6.46
CA THR A 30 0.89 20.16 -6.36
C THR A 30 1.98 19.21 -5.88
N PHE A 31 1.77 18.58 -4.73
CA PHE A 31 2.69 17.59 -4.17
C PHE A 31 2.24 16.18 -4.54
N ALA A 32 3.20 15.32 -4.86
CA ALA A 32 2.96 13.89 -5.08
C ALA A 32 3.68 13.10 -4.00
N PHE A 33 2.96 12.70 -2.96
CA PHE A 33 3.52 11.87 -1.91
C PHE A 33 3.61 10.42 -2.37
N VAL A 34 4.83 9.89 -2.33
CA VAL A 34 5.18 8.53 -2.75
C VAL A 34 6.05 7.87 -1.69
N GLY A 35 5.91 6.55 -1.53
CA GLY A 35 6.74 5.78 -0.61
C GLY A 35 8.15 5.57 -1.16
N PRO A 36 9.10 5.07 -0.36
CA PRO A 36 10.49 4.91 -0.80
C PRO A 36 10.66 3.80 -1.84
N ASN A 37 9.87 2.73 -1.73
CA ASN A 37 10.04 1.51 -2.52
C ASN A 37 8.80 1.23 -3.38
N ARG A 38 9.01 0.78 -4.61
CA ARG A 38 7.97 0.29 -5.52
C ARG A 38 7.95 -1.23 -5.49
N TYR A 39 6.75 -1.81 -5.44
CA TYR A 39 6.56 -3.26 -5.38
C TYR A 39 5.60 -3.72 -6.46
N LEU A 40 5.82 -4.93 -7.00
CA LEU A 40 4.75 -5.60 -7.76
C LEU A 40 3.61 -5.95 -6.81
N LEU A 41 2.37 -5.77 -7.26
CA LEU A 41 1.19 -6.07 -6.47
C LEU A 41 1.20 -7.52 -5.94
N TYR A 42 1.67 -8.46 -6.76
CA TYR A 42 1.80 -9.86 -6.37
C TYR A 42 2.78 -10.05 -5.19
N ASP A 43 3.98 -9.47 -5.30
CA ASP A 43 5.02 -9.58 -4.27
C ASP A 43 4.62 -8.83 -2.98
N LEU A 44 3.89 -7.72 -3.12
CA LEU A 44 3.33 -6.96 -1.99
C LEU A 44 2.32 -7.80 -1.20
N VAL A 45 1.38 -8.45 -1.90
CA VAL A 45 0.39 -9.33 -1.24
C VAL A 45 1.11 -10.54 -0.63
N GLN A 46 2.05 -11.15 -1.34
CA GLN A 46 2.85 -12.25 -0.80
C GLN A 46 3.57 -11.84 0.50
N TYR A 47 4.14 -10.63 0.55
CA TYR A 47 4.76 -10.08 1.76
C TYR A 47 3.75 -9.88 2.89
N ALA A 48 2.55 -9.34 2.61
CA ALA A 48 1.52 -9.18 3.62
C ALA A 48 1.09 -10.53 4.26
N PHE A 49 0.96 -11.59 3.44
CA PHE A 49 0.68 -12.94 3.94
C PHE A 49 1.87 -13.55 4.70
N ALA A 50 3.10 -13.28 4.25
CA ALA A 50 4.32 -13.72 4.93
C ALA A 50 4.43 -13.08 6.33
N VAL A 51 4.18 -11.78 6.44
CA VAL A 51 4.14 -11.07 7.73
C VAL A 51 3.01 -11.59 8.61
N ALA A 52 1.84 -11.88 8.06
CA ALA A 52 0.71 -12.42 8.82
C ALA A 52 0.87 -13.91 9.20
N HIS A 53 1.90 -14.61 8.69
CA HIS A 53 2.09 -16.06 8.79
C HIS A 53 0.84 -16.87 8.44
N ARG A 54 0.18 -16.51 7.33
CA ARG A 54 -0.98 -17.20 6.79
C ARG A 54 -0.63 -17.88 5.47
N PRO A 55 -1.24 -19.04 5.14
CA PRO A 55 -1.00 -19.70 3.87
C PRO A 55 -1.44 -18.78 2.72
N PHE A 56 -0.60 -18.69 1.69
CA PHE A 56 -0.84 -17.86 0.51
C PHE A 56 -1.12 -18.76 -0.70
N LEU A 57 -2.35 -18.71 -1.21
CA LEU A 57 -2.79 -19.47 -2.39
C LEU A 57 -3.30 -18.49 -3.46
N PRO A 58 -2.40 -17.92 -4.28
CA PRO A 58 -2.81 -17.03 -5.36
C PRO A 58 -3.46 -17.82 -6.49
N TYR A 59 -4.59 -17.34 -7.00
CA TYR A 59 -5.22 -17.88 -8.19
C TYR A 59 -5.55 -16.74 -9.18
N PRO A 60 -5.41 -16.98 -10.49
CA PRO A 60 -5.78 -15.99 -11.49
C PRO A 60 -7.31 -15.92 -11.60
N LEU A 61 -7.86 -14.73 -11.47
CA LEU A 61 -9.28 -14.47 -11.71
C LEU A 61 -9.40 -13.43 -12.85
N PRO A 62 -10.18 -13.71 -13.92
CA PRO A 62 -10.43 -12.72 -14.97
C PRO A 62 -11.04 -11.44 -14.40
N HIS A 63 -10.63 -10.29 -14.93
CA HIS A 63 -11.01 -8.99 -14.38
C HIS A 63 -12.53 -8.79 -14.37
N PHE A 64 -13.23 -9.12 -15.45
CA PHE A 64 -14.69 -9.01 -15.53
C PHE A 64 -15.41 -9.87 -14.49
N ALA A 65 -14.90 -11.09 -14.23
CA ALA A 65 -15.48 -11.99 -13.25
C ALA A 65 -15.34 -11.43 -11.84
N PHE A 66 -14.18 -10.83 -11.53
CA PHE A 66 -13.97 -10.16 -10.25
C PHE A 66 -14.85 -8.92 -10.08
N GLN A 67 -15.07 -8.15 -11.16
CA GLN A 67 -16.01 -7.02 -11.14
C GLN A 67 -17.47 -7.46 -10.89
N LEU A 68 -17.91 -8.59 -11.46
CA LEU A 68 -19.25 -9.13 -11.21
C LEU A 68 -19.44 -9.55 -9.75
N ILE A 69 -18.43 -10.21 -9.17
CA ILE A 69 -18.41 -10.56 -7.75
C ILE A 69 -18.46 -9.29 -6.88
N ALA A 70 -17.65 -8.28 -7.21
CA ALA A 70 -17.65 -7.01 -6.50
C ALA A 70 -19.01 -6.30 -6.57
N ARG A 71 -19.68 -6.33 -7.72
CA ARG A 71 -21.05 -5.79 -7.89
C ARG A 71 -22.06 -6.48 -6.98
N LEU A 72 -21.94 -7.80 -6.80
CA LEU A 72 -22.81 -8.53 -5.88
C LEU A 72 -22.59 -8.10 -4.42
N PHE A 73 -21.33 -7.87 -4.02
CA PHE A 73 -21.01 -7.34 -2.70
C PHE A 73 -21.49 -5.91 -2.47
N GLU A 74 -21.59 -5.08 -3.52
CA GLU A 74 -22.11 -3.70 -3.42
C GLU A 74 -23.61 -3.60 -3.08
N ILE A 75 -24.37 -4.67 -3.26
CA ILE A 75 -25.82 -4.66 -3.00
C ILE A 75 -26.12 -4.61 -1.49
N THR A 76 -25.16 -4.98 -0.64
CA THR A 76 -25.37 -5.00 0.81
C THR A 76 -25.51 -3.57 1.36
N PRO A 77 -26.48 -3.33 2.27
CA PRO A 77 -26.66 -2.01 2.90
C PRO A 77 -25.56 -1.66 3.91
N PHE A 78 -24.72 -2.63 4.28
CA PHE A 78 -23.55 -2.45 5.13
C PHE A 78 -22.32 -2.07 4.30
N GLU A 79 -21.31 -1.47 4.92
CA GLU A 79 -20.06 -1.11 4.25
C GLU A 79 -19.42 -2.35 3.58
N PRO A 80 -19.37 -2.38 2.24
CA PRO A 80 -18.89 -3.56 1.54
C PRO A 80 -17.35 -3.63 1.61
N TRP A 81 -16.82 -4.82 1.88
CA TRP A 81 -15.37 -5.04 1.86
C TRP A 81 -14.76 -4.93 0.45
N THR A 82 -15.55 -5.22 -0.58
CA THR A 82 -15.12 -5.23 -2.00
C THR A 82 -16.14 -4.50 -2.85
N THR A 83 -15.68 -3.51 -3.62
CA THR A 83 -16.47 -2.74 -4.59
C THR A 83 -15.78 -2.75 -5.95
N ARG A 84 -16.51 -2.45 -7.03
CA ARG A 84 -16.00 -2.38 -8.40
C ARG A 84 -14.89 -1.34 -8.52
N ASP A 85 -15.08 -0.18 -7.90
CA ASP A 85 -14.06 0.87 -7.82
C ASP A 85 -12.80 0.39 -7.08
N LYS A 86 -12.94 -0.36 -5.97
CA LYS A 86 -11.78 -0.95 -5.28
C LYS A 86 -11.05 -1.96 -6.16
N VAL A 87 -11.77 -2.78 -6.94
CA VAL A 87 -11.16 -3.70 -7.90
C VAL A 87 -10.31 -2.93 -8.89
N GLU A 88 -10.85 -1.90 -9.54
CA GLU A 88 -10.11 -1.11 -10.52
C GLU A 88 -8.91 -0.38 -9.89
N ARG A 89 -9.11 0.29 -8.75
CA ARG A 89 -8.06 1.03 -8.03
C ARG A 89 -6.86 0.17 -7.65
N VAL A 90 -7.10 -1.08 -7.25
CA VAL A 90 -6.04 -2.03 -6.91
C VAL A 90 -5.25 -2.46 -8.16
N HIS A 91 -5.90 -2.56 -9.31
CA HIS A 91 -5.26 -3.00 -10.57
C HIS A 91 -4.59 -1.88 -11.37
N ILE A 92 -4.89 -0.61 -11.09
CA ILE A 92 -4.21 0.56 -11.68
C ILE A 92 -2.77 0.65 -11.14
N THR A 93 -1.79 0.90 -12.01
CA THR A 93 -0.39 1.10 -11.60
C THR A 93 -0.17 2.52 -11.10
N ASP A 94 0.61 2.66 -10.03
CA ASP A 94 0.98 3.97 -9.49
C ASP A 94 2.03 4.64 -10.40
N LEU A 95 1.78 5.88 -10.80
CA LEU A 95 2.62 6.64 -11.72
C LEU A 95 3.77 7.32 -10.97
N THR A 96 4.96 7.32 -11.58
CA THR A 96 6.11 8.12 -11.11
C THR A 96 6.05 9.50 -11.75
N LEU A 97 5.96 10.53 -10.91
CA LEU A 97 5.88 11.93 -11.32
C LEU A 97 7.11 12.68 -10.80
N PRO A 98 8.30 12.53 -11.43
CA PRO A 98 9.55 13.08 -10.92
C PRO A 98 9.61 14.62 -10.97
N HIS A 99 8.70 15.25 -11.72
CA HIS A 99 8.63 16.71 -11.85
C HIS A 99 7.85 17.36 -10.71
N LEU A 100 7.15 16.59 -9.87
CA LEU A 100 6.38 17.11 -8.75
C LEU A 100 7.21 17.03 -7.47
N PRO A 101 7.06 18.03 -6.56
CA PRO A 101 7.70 17.96 -5.27
C PRO A 101 7.17 16.80 -4.43
N GLY A 102 8.09 16.17 -3.71
CA GLY A 102 7.87 14.95 -2.94
C GLY A 102 7.77 15.18 -1.42
N LEU A 103 7.89 14.10 -0.66
CA LEU A 103 7.98 14.17 0.81
C LEU A 103 9.31 14.78 1.29
N GLU A 104 10.38 14.59 0.51
CA GLU A 104 11.72 15.06 0.84
C GLU A 104 11.82 16.60 0.84
N ASP A 105 11.11 17.26 -0.07
CA ASP A 105 11.03 18.74 -0.15
C ASP A 105 10.37 19.36 1.08
N LEU A 106 9.57 18.58 1.82
CA LEU A 106 8.95 18.97 3.08
C LEU A 106 9.78 18.56 4.30
N GLY A 107 11.03 18.12 4.09
CA GLY A 107 11.96 17.70 5.13
C GLY A 107 11.62 16.36 5.77
N ILE A 108 10.87 15.50 5.08
CA ILE A 108 10.40 14.21 5.62
C ILE A 108 11.05 13.07 4.85
N GLN A 109 11.79 12.23 5.58
CA GLN A 109 12.32 10.99 5.05
C GLN A 109 11.21 9.94 4.97
N ALA A 110 11.00 9.38 3.79
CA ALA A 110 9.95 8.38 3.58
C ALA A 110 10.27 7.07 4.33
N THR A 111 9.33 6.63 5.16
CA THR A 111 9.49 5.39 5.93
C THR A 111 9.15 4.16 5.06
N PRO A 112 10.01 3.13 5.04
CA PRO A 112 9.76 1.91 4.28
C PRO A 112 8.68 1.06 4.93
N LEU A 113 7.94 0.34 4.09
CA LEU A 113 6.80 -0.47 4.51
C LEU A 113 7.23 -1.61 5.45
N GLU A 114 8.42 -2.18 5.23
CA GLU A 114 8.93 -3.31 6.01
C GLU A 114 9.05 -3.00 7.49
N MET A 115 9.45 -1.77 7.84
CA MET A 115 9.58 -1.34 9.23
C MET A 115 8.23 -1.21 9.96
N LYS A 116 7.15 -0.90 9.23
CA LYS A 116 5.83 -0.59 9.82
C LYS A 116 4.78 -1.68 9.62
N ALA A 117 5.01 -2.63 8.70
CA ALA A 117 4.04 -3.67 8.36
C ALA A 117 3.62 -4.52 9.56
N ILE A 118 4.56 -4.86 10.46
CA ILE A 118 4.29 -5.70 11.62
C ILE A 118 3.28 -5.06 12.59
N GLU A 119 3.41 -3.77 12.85
CA GLU A 119 2.54 -3.03 13.79
C GLU A 119 1.07 -3.16 13.37
N VAL A 120 0.81 -3.09 12.07
CA VAL A 120 -0.54 -3.19 11.49
C VAL A 120 -1.01 -4.64 11.39
N LEU A 121 -0.16 -5.55 10.94
CA LEU A 121 -0.55 -6.93 10.61
C LEU A 121 -0.49 -7.91 11.79
N ARG A 122 0.13 -7.53 12.92
CA ARG A 122 0.22 -8.39 14.12
C ARG A 122 -1.14 -8.88 14.60
N ARG A 123 -2.19 -8.06 14.48
CA ARG A 123 -3.58 -8.44 14.80
C ARG A 123 -4.08 -9.68 14.03
N HIS A 124 -3.56 -9.92 12.83
CA HIS A 124 -4.02 -11.01 11.94
C HIS A 124 -3.19 -12.29 12.09
N ARG A 125 -2.09 -12.26 12.86
CA ARG A 125 -1.27 -13.42 13.20
C ARG A 125 -2.04 -14.38 14.12
N THR A 126 -1.83 -15.68 13.95
CA THR A 126 -2.31 -16.66 14.93
C THR A 126 -1.48 -16.59 16.20
N TYR A 127 -2.02 -17.08 17.32
CA TYR A 127 -1.31 -17.11 18.60
C TYR A 127 0.09 -17.73 18.51
N ARG A 128 0.24 -18.80 17.72
CA ARG A 128 1.53 -19.48 17.49
C ARG A 128 2.62 -18.58 16.92
N TRP A 129 2.26 -17.59 16.09
CA TRP A 129 3.20 -16.67 15.44
C TRP A 129 3.12 -15.25 16.00
N LEU A 130 2.30 -15.01 17.03
CA LEU A 130 2.05 -13.66 17.54
C LEU A 130 3.32 -13.02 18.11
N ALA A 131 4.16 -13.83 18.76
CA ALA A 131 5.42 -13.42 19.36
C ALA A 131 6.64 -13.67 18.46
N SER A 132 6.47 -14.03 17.18
CA SER A 132 7.62 -14.19 16.27
C SER A 132 8.28 -12.86 15.96
N GLU A 133 9.60 -12.93 15.74
CA GLU A 133 10.42 -11.78 15.42
C GLU A 133 10.08 -11.23 14.03
N VAL A 134 10.42 -9.97 13.80
CA VAL A 134 10.12 -9.29 12.54
C VAL A 134 11.10 -9.72 11.45
N GLU A 135 12.34 -10.01 11.85
CA GLU A 135 13.47 -10.32 10.97
C GLU A 135 13.32 -11.66 10.25
N ASP A 136 12.49 -12.56 10.78
CA ASP A 136 12.19 -13.87 10.17
C ASP A 136 11.54 -13.76 8.79
N VAL A 137 10.89 -12.63 8.50
CA VAL A 137 10.15 -12.42 7.26
C VAL A 137 11.03 -11.70 6.25
N LYS A 138 11.34 -12.39 5.14
CA LYS A 138 12.10 -11.80 4.04
C LYS A 138 11.37 -10.58 3.45
N PRO A 139 12.08 -9.47 3.16
CA PRO A 139 11.48 -8.29 2.57
C PRO A 139 10.92 -8.58 1.18
N ALA A 140 9.91 -7.80 0.78
CA ALA A 140 9.31 -7.90 -0.54
C ALA A 140 10.32 -7.51 -1.63
N LYS A 141 10.19 -8.10 -2.82
CA LYS A 141 11.03 -7.71 -3.97
C LYS A 141 10.61 -6.33 -4.46
N THR A 142 11.57 -5.43 -4.57
CA THR A 142 11.37 -4.09 -5.11
C THR A 142 11.57 -4.08 -6.62
N VAL A 143 10.90 -3.14 -7.28
CA VAL A 143 11.03 -2.90 -8.71
C VAL A 143 11.64 -1.53 -8.93
N ASN A 144 12.81 -1.50 -9.57
CA ASN A 144 13.45 -0.28 -10.04
C ASN A 144 13.13 -0.13 -11.53
N ILE A 145 12.02 0.53 -11.86
CA ILE A 145 11.71 1.01 -13.21
C ILE A 145 11.48 2.51 -13.11
#